data_AF-A0A6B3CPV3-F1
#
_entry.id   AF-A0A6B3CPV3-F1
#
_cell.length_a   1.000
_cell.length_b   1.000
_cell.length_c   1.000
_cell.angle_alpha   90.00
_cell.angle_beta   90.00
_cell.angle_gamma   90.00
#
_symmetry.space_group_name_H-M   'P 1'
#
loop_
_entity.id
_entity.type
_entity.pdbx_description
1 polymer ?
#
loop_
_entity_poly.entity_id
_entity_poly.type
_entity_poly.pdbx_seq_one_letter_code
_entity_poly.pdbx_strand_id
1 'polypeptide(L)' 'DKQKDPIVLSAWGHQRTVTGADDPNVDAFFEKFVQGEQTPEPGAACTNGLSQ' A
#
# COMPACT_ATOMS: atom_id res chain seq x y z
N ASP A 1 -22.33 0.90 8.73
CA ASP A 1 -21.71 2.25 8.74
C ASP A 1 -20.78 2.50 9.94
N LYS A 2 -19.92 1.55 10.33
CA LYS A 2 -18.86 1.77 11.33
C LYS A 2 -17.63 0.96 10.94
N GLN A 3 -16.68 1.59 10.26
CA GLN A 3 -15.34 1.01 10.13
C GLN A 3 -14.74 0.97 11.54
N LYS A 4 -14.31 -0.22 12.03
CA LYS A 4 -13.77 -0.37 13.40
C LYS A 4 -12.43 0.34 13.58
N ASP A 5 -11.66 0.44 12.51
CA ASP A 5 -10.36 1.09 12.45
C ASP A 5 -10.43 2.25 11.44
N PRO A 6 -9.77 3.39 11.68
CA PRO A 6 -9.97 4.58 10.85
C PRO A 6 -9.46 4.38 9.41
N ILE A 7 -8.38 3.62 9.19
CA ILE A 7 -7.86 3.26 7.86
C ILE A 7 -7.26 1.84 7.89
N VAL A 8 -7.51 1.05 6.85
CA VAL A 8 -6.89 -0.28 6.64
C VAL A 8 -6.06 -0.25 5.36
N LEU A 9 -4.77 -0.52 5.47
CA LEU A 9 -3.85 -0.71 4.34
C LEU A 9 -3.81 -2.19 3.96
N SER A 10 -3.87 -2.50 2.66
CA SER A 10 -3.79 -3.87 2.16
C SER A 10 -2.91 -3.97 0.91
N ALA A 11 -2.08 -5.02 0.85
CA ALA A 11 -1.25 -5.33 -0.31
C ALA A 11 -0.81 -6.80 -0.27
N TRP A 12 -0.95 -7.51 -1.38
CA TRP A 12 -0.44 -8.88 -1.58
C TRP A 12 -0.80 -9.87 -0.44
N GLY A 13 -2.02 -9.79 0.08
CA GLY A 13 -2.50 -10.65 1.18
C GLY A 13 -2.09 -10.19 2.59
N HIS A 14 -1.38 -9.06 2.71
CA HIS A 14 -1.06 -8.42 3.98
C HIS A 14 -2.06 -7.30 4.28
N GLN A 15 -2.40 -7.13 5.56
CA GLN A 15 -3.26 -6.06 6.04
C GLN A 15 -2.70 -5.40 7.31
N ARG A 16 -2.90 -4.09 7.44
CA ARG A 16 -2.52 -3.32 8.62
C ARG A 16 -3.53 -2.20 8.88
N THR A 17 -3.90 -2.00 10.13
CA THR A 17 -4.70 -0.84 10.55
C THR A 17 -3.76 0.29 10.96
N VAL A 18 -4.12 1.52 10.58
CA VAL A 18 -3.40 2.75 10.96
C VAL A 18 -4.39 3.75 11.52
N THR A 19 -3.90 4.69 12.33
CA THR A 19 -4.75 5.63 13.07
C THR A 19 -5.21 6.84 12.25
N GLY A 20 -4.56 7.11 11.12
CA GLY A 20 -4.86 8.22 10.22
C GLY A 20 -3.94 8.24 8.99
N ALA A 21 -4.14 9.20 8.08
CA ALA A 21 -3.36 9.32 6.85
C ALA A 21 -1.90 9.72 7.11
N ASP A 22 -1.66 10.52 8.15
CA ASP A 22 -0.33 10.98 8.56
C ASP A 22 0.39 10.00 9.51
N ASP A 23 -0.16 8.80 9.71
CA ASP A 23 0.48 7.78 10.54
C ASP A 23 1.77 7.31 9.84
N PRO A 24 2.95 7.38 10.48
CA PRO A 24 4.23 7.04 9.84
C PRO A 24 4.30 5.58 9.35
N ASN A 25 3.39 4.73 9.82
CA ASN A 25 3.25 3.36 9.34
C ASN A 25 2.63 3.26 7.93
N VAL A 26 2.03 4.34 7.42
CA VAL A 26 1.52 4.44 6.05
C VAL A 26 2.68 4.44 5.06
N ASP A 27 3.64 5.34 5.24
CA ASP A 27 4.81 5.45 4.37
C ASP A 27 5.64 4.15 4.39
N ALA A 28 5.90 3.62 5.58
CA ALA A 28 6.65 2.35 5.73
C ALA A 28 5.92 1.16 5.08
N PHE A 29 4.58 1.17 5.03
CA PHE A 29 3.83 0.14 4.32
C PHE A 29 4.00 0.29 2.81
N PHE A 30 3.91 1.51 2.27
CA PHE A 30 4.12 1.74 0.84
C PHE A 30 5.53 1.40 0.40
N GLU A 31 6.57 1.84 1.12
CA GLU A 31 7.96 1.49 0.79
C GLU A 31 8.19 -0.02 0.71
N LYS A 32 7.51 -0.79 1.57
CA LYS A 32 7.66 -2.25 1.59
C LYS A 32 6.90 -2.95 0.47
N PHE A 33 5.69 -2.51 0.17
CA PHE A 33 4.76 -3.26 -0.67
C PHE A 33 4.60 -2.69 -2.09
N VAL A 34 4.97 -1.43 -2.31
CA VAL A 34 5.10 -0.85 -3.65
C VAL A 34 6.39 -1.39 -4.26
N GLN A 35 6.26 -2.27 -5.26
CA GLN A 35 7.41 -2.86 -5.95
C GLN A 35 8.32 -3.75 -5.07
N GLY A 36 7.85 -4.16 -3.88
CA GLY A 36 8.57 -5.11 -3.03
C GLY A 36 8.58 -6.52 -3.60
N GLU A 37 9.37 -7.42 -3.02
CA GLU A 37 9.56 -8.82 -3.48
C GLU A 37 8.25 -9.62 -3.63
N GLN A 38 7.21 -9.22 -2.90
CA GLN A 38 5.89 -9.84 -2.92
C GLN A 38 5.03 -9.39 -4.12
N THR A 39 5.47 -8.36 -4.83
CA THR A 39 4.79 -7.81 -6.00
C THR A 39 4.92 -8.82 -7.16
N PRO A 40 3.82 -9.25 -7.80
CA PRO A 40 3.86 -10.21 -8.90
C PRO A 40 4.70 -9.74 -10.09
N GLU A 41 4.75 -8.42 -10.31
CA GLU A 41 5.47 -7.80 -11.41
C GLU A 41 6.30 -6.59 -10.92
N PRO A 42 7.43 -6.83 -10.22
CA PRO A 42 8.31 -5.75 -9.77
C PRO A 42 8.91 -5.01 -10.97
N GLY A 43 8.86 -3.67 -10.95
CA GLY A 43 9.29 -2.79 -12.03
C GLY A 43 8.22 -2.49 -13.09
N ALA A 44 7.03 -3.10 -13.01
CA ALA A 44 5.93 -2.76 -13.93
C ALA A 44 5.43 -1.34 -13.64
N ALA A 45 5.34 -0.51 -14.68
CA ALA A 45 4.92 0.88 -14.54
C ALA A 45 3.43 0.95 -14.13
N CYS A 46 3.16 1.56 -12.97
CA CYS A 46 1.79 1.87 -12.53
C CYS A 46 1.19 3.10 -13.23
N THR A 47 1.76 3.53 -14.36
CA THR A 47 1.37 4.76 -15.10
C THR A 47 0.23 4.52 -16.08
N ASN A 48 -0.47 3.39 -15.97
CA ASN A 48 -1.61 3.04 -16.83
C ASN A 48 -1.25 3.08 -18.33
N GLY A 49 -0.01 2.71 -18.68
CA GLY A 49 0.50 2.70 -20.05
C GLY A 49 1.02 4.04 -20.58
N LEU A 50 1.06 5.09 -19.75
CA LEU A 50 1.74 6.34 -20.12
C LEU A 50 3.24 6.18 -19.85
N SER A 51 4.06 6.31 -20.89
CA SER A 51 5.51 6.40 -20.75
C SER A 51 5.86 7.55 -19.80
N GLN A 52 6.69 7.26 -18.80
CA GLN A 52 7.19 8.20 -17.80
C GLN A 52 7.94 9.37 -18.43
#